data_AF-A0A2W4UA77-F1
#
_entry.id   AF-A0A2W4UA77-F1
#
_cell.length_a   1.000
_cell.length_b   1.000
_cell.length_c   1.000
_cell.angle_alpha   90.00
_cell.angle_beta   90.00
_cell.angle_gamma   90.00
#
_symmetry.space_group_name_H-M   'P 1'
#
loop_
_entity.id
_entity.type
_entity.pdbx_description
1 polymer ?
#
loop_
_entity_poly.entity_id
_entity_poly.type
_entity_poly.pdbx_seq_one_letter_code
_entity_poly.pdbx_strand_id
1 'polypeptide(L)'
;AYDTAACYDYIDEREAIAGIPPQRNAKIWFHGNRKTPRHPRDENLRKIRLVGRAKWKRLINYHRRSLAETTMFRFKTAFGGKVSSRKMERQVNELKVQCLVLNHMIQVAKPDSYAC
;
A
#
# COMPACT_ATOMS: atom_id res chain seq x y z
N ALA A 1 0.16 11.15 4.54
CA ALA A 1 -0.34 9.94 5.22
C ALA A 1 -1.69 9.56 4.60
N TYR A 2 -1.98 8.26 4.42
CA TYR A 2 -3.18 7.80 3.69
C TYR A 2 -4.45 7.66 4.55
N ASP A 3 -4.37 7.88 5.87
CA ASP A 3 -5.50 7.81 6.80
C ASP A 3 -6.22 9.17 6.90
N THR A 4 -6.81 9.63 5.79
CA THR A 4 -7.53 10.92 5.69
C THR A 4 -8.91 10.71 5.07
N ALA A 5 -9.88 11.59 5.39
CA ALA A 5 -11.26 11.47 4.90
C ALA A 5 -11.33 11.35 3.37
N ALA A 6 -10.63 12.24 2.65
CA ALA A 6 -10.53 12.21 1.19
C ALA A 6 -10.00 10.88 0.63
N CYS A 7 -9.10 10.18 1.34
CA CYS A 7 -8.66 8.86 0.90
C CYS A 7 -9.74 7.79 1.07
N TYR A 8 -10.59 7.89 2.10
CA TYR A 8 -11.72 6.96 2.25
C TYR A 8 -12.82 7.26 1.23
N ASP A 9 -13.13 8.53 0.97
CA ASP A 9 -14.11 8.93 -0.05
C ASP A 9 -13.72 8.36 -1.42
N TYR A 10 -12.45 8.51 -1.80
CA TYR A 10 -11.92 7.99 -3.06
C TYR A 10 -11.86 6.46 -3.16
N ILE A 11 -11.76 5.77 -2.01
CA ILE A 11 -11.82 4.31 -1.96
C ILE A 11 -13.27 3.84 -2.12
N ASP A 12 -14.21 4.57 -1.51
CA ASP A 12 -15.65 4.33 -1.61
C ASP A 12 -16.16 4.53 -3.04
N GLU A 13 -15.73 5.61 -3.70
CA GLU A 13 -15.98 5.87 -5.13
C GLU A 13 -15.52 4.74 -6.06
N ARG A 14 -14.56 3.92 -5.61
CA ARG A 14 -13.98 2.80 -6.37
C ARG A 14 -14.47 1.44 -5.91
N GLU A 15 -15.43 1.41 -4.99
CA GLU A 15 -15.98 0.20 -4.38
C GLU A 15 -14.87 -0.73 -3.83
N ALA A 16 -13.75 -0.13 -3.40
CA ALA A 16 -12.57 -0.86 -2.98
C ALA A 16 -12.55 -1.06 -1.45
N ILE A 17 -11.88 -2.13 -1.00
CA ILE A 17 -11.73 -2.37 0.43
C ILE A 17 -10.73 -1.38 1.03
N ALA A 18 -11.17 -0.61 2.02
CA ALA A 18 -10.32 0.33 2.75
C ALA A 18 -9.31 -0.38 3.67
N GLY A 19 -8.24 -0.92 3.10
CA GLY A 19 -7.14 -1.59 3.81
C GLY A 19 -6.09 -0.66 4.41
N ILE A 20 -6.44 0.59 4.71
CA ILE A 20 -5.50 1.57 5.26
C ILE A 20 -5.34 1.33 6.77
N PRO A 21 -4.13 1.07 7.28
CA PRO A 21 -3.91 0.94 8.71
C PRO A 21 -4.06 2.32 9.39
N PRO A 22 -5.06 2.53 10.25
CA PRO A 22 -5.23 3.79 10.98
C PRO A 22 -4.01 4.09 11.84
N GLN A 23 -3.76 5.33 12.25
CA GLN A 23 -2.64 5.65 13.14
C GLN A 23 -2.71 4.89 14.49
N ARG A 24 -1.58 4.71 15.20
CA ARG A 24 -1.55 3.97 16.48
C ARG A 24 -2.50 4.59 17.52
N ASN A 25 -2.58 5.91 17.56
CA ASN A 25 -3.42 6.67 18.48
C ASN A 25 -4.73 7.15 17.84
N ALA A 26 -5.14 6.52 16.73
CA ALA A 26 -6.35 6.91 16.03
C ALA A 26 -7.59 6.70 16.91
N LYS A 27 -8.41 7.76 16.99
CA LYS A 27 -9.73 7.74 17.63
C LYS A 27 -10.80 7.49 16.58
N ILE A 28 -11.93 6.94 17.04
CA ILE A 28 -13.13 6.75 16.23
C ILE A 28 -13.60 8.13 15.75
N TRP A 29 -13.87 8.28 14.45
CA TRP A 29 -14.39 9.54 13.91
C TRP A 29 -15.88 9.70 14.21
N PHE A 30 -16.65 8.63 14.04
CA PHE A 30 -18.09 8.66 14.22
C PHE A 30 -18.54 7.60 15.24
N HIS A 31 -19.08 8.08 16.37
CA HIS A 31 -19.66 7.21 17.38
C HIS A 31 -20.98 6.60 16.89
N GLY A 32 -21.34 5.43 17.42
CA GLY A 32 -22.41 4.56 16.91
C GLY A 32 -23.85 5.08 16.99
N ASN A 33 -24.06 6.34 17.36
CA ASN A 33 -25.37 6.96 17.57
C ASN A 33 -25.92 7.65 16.31
N ARG A 34 -25.42 7.30 15.12
CA ARG A 34 -25.85 7.88 13.85
C ARG A 34 -26.66 6.84 13.07
N LYS A 35 -27.73 7.28 12.40
CA LYS A 35 -28.55 6.45 11.49
C LYS A 35 -27.82 6.07 10.19
N THR A 36 -26.61 6.58 9.96
CA THR A 36 -25.81 6.29 8.77
C THR A 36 -25.00 5.00 8.95
N PRO A 37 -24.59 4.35 7.84
CA PRO A 37 -23.65 3.24 7.88
C PRO A 37 -22.37 3.57 8.65
N ARG A 38 -21.77 2.54 9.24
CA ARG A 38 -20.51 2.69 9.98
C ARG A 38 -19.39 3.01 8.99
N HIS A 39 -18.59 4.03 9.31
CA HIS A 39 -17.48 4.42 8.47
C HIS A 39 -16.40 3.30 8.43
N PRO A 40 -15.88 2.89 7.25
CA PRO A 40 -14.93 1.78 7.11
C PRO A 40 -13.69 1.90 8.03
N ARG A 41 -13.19 3.13 8.21
CA ARG A 41 -12.11 3.44 9.17
C ARG A 41 -12.42 3.01 10.60
N ASP A 42 -13.63 3.29 11.08
CA ASP A 42 -14.02 3.00 12.45
C ASP A 42 -14.25 1.51 12.66
N GLU A 43 -14.70 0.79 11.63
CA GLU A 43 -14.74 -0.67 11.63
C GLU A 43 -13.34 -1.28 11.71
N ASN A 44 -12.39 -0.74 10.94
CA ASN A 44 -10.98 -1.14 11.02
C ASN A 44 -10.42 -0.92 12.43
N LEU A 45 -10.71 0.22 13.06
CA LEU A 45 -10.30 0.49 14.46
C LEU A 45 -10.90 -0.51 15.44
N ARG A 46 -12.20 -0.84 15.32
CA ARG A 46 -12.85 -1.85 16.17
C ARG A 46 -12.22 -3.23 15.97
N LYS A 47 -12.00 -3.65 14.72
CA LYS A 47 -11.33 -4.93 14.41
C LYS A 47 -9.91 -4.96 14.98
N ILE A 48 -9.13 -3.89 14.81
CA ILE A 48 -7.77 -3.77 15.36
C ILE A 48 -7.76 -3.89 16.88
N ARG A 49 -8.73 -3.28 17.58
CA ARG A 49 -8.87 -3.39 19.05
C ARG A 49 -9.20 -4.82 19.49
N LEU A 50 -9.97 -5.57 18.69
CA LEU A 50 -10.36 -6.95 18.99
C LEU A 50 -9.24 -7.96 18.72
N VAL A 51 -8.60 -7.91 17.54
CA VAL A 51 -7.65 -8.96 17.10
C VAL A 51 -6.18 -8.55 17.21
N GLY A 52 -5.91 -7.28 17.53
CA GLY A 52 -4.58 -6.70 17.49
C GLY A 52 -4.14 -6.28 16.09
N ARG A 53 -3.32 -5.21 16.02
CA ARG A 53 -2.89 -4.57 14.76
C ARG A 53 -2.12 -5.50 13.84
N ALA A 54 -1.23 -6.34 14.37
CA ALA A 54 -0.41 -7.25 13.58
C ALA A 54 -1.25 -8.35 12.90
N LYS A 55 -2.21 -8.93 13.62
CA LYS A 55 -3.15 -9.92 13.06
C LYS A 55 -4.09 -9.28 12.05
N TRP A 56 -4.61 -8.09 12.34
CA TRP A 56 -5.46 -7.34 11.41
C TRP A 56 -4.74 -7.05 10.07
N LYS A 57 -3.48 -6.58 10.09
CA LYS A 57 -2.69 -6.36 8.87
C LYS A 57 -2.55 -7.61 8.00
N ARG A 58 -2.42 -8.80 8.62
CA ARG A 58 -2.37 -10.07 7.91
C ARG A 58 -3.74 -10.43 7.30
N LEU A 59 -4.82 -10.26 8.06
CA LEU A 59 -6.19 -10.53 7.60
C LEU A 59 -6.59 -9.69 6.38
N ILE A 60 -6.20 -8.41 6.36
CA ILE A 60 -6.49 -7.51 5.23
C ILE A 60 -5.46 -7.58 4.10
N ASN A 61 -4.56 -8.57 4.10
CA ASN A 61 -3.48 -8.73 3.12
C ASN A 61 -2.64 -7.46 2.89
N TYR A 62 -2.44 -6.65 3.94
CA TYR A 62 -1.71 -5.38 3.88
C TYR A 62 -0.26 -5.56 3.39
N HIS A 63 0.29 -6.77 3.52
CA HIS A 63 1.63 -7.11 3.06
C HIS A 63 1.84 -6.80 1.57
N ARG A 64 0.84 -7.03 0.70
CA ARG A 64 0.96 -6.74 -0.75
C ARG A 64 1.23 -5.26 -1.03
N ARG A 65 0.56 -4.37 -0.30
CA ARG A 65 0.78 -2.92 -0.43
C ARG A 65 2.16 -2.52 0.04
N SER A 66 2.59 -3.03 1.19
CA SER A 66 3.94 -2.78 1.71
C SER A 66 5.01 -3.23 0.72
N LEU A 67 4.84 -4.40 0.09
CA LEU A 67 5.75 -4.89 -0.95
C LEU A 67 5.79 -3.96 -2.16
N ALA A 68 4.63 -3.53 -2.66
CA ALA A 68 4.58 -2.60 -3.79
C ALA A 68 5.25 -1.25 -3.47
N GLU A 69 4.99 -0.69 -2.29
CA GLU A 69 5.61 0.56 -1.83
C GLU A 69 7.13 0.41 -1.73
N THR A 70 7.63 -0.68 -1.14
CA THR A 70 9.07 -0.98 -1.05
C THR A 70 9.69 -1.19 -2.44
N THR A 71 9.03 -1.90 -3.35
CA THR A 71 9.52 -2.11 -4.72
C THR A 71 9.58 -0.79 -5.48
N MET A 72 8.57 0.07 -5.35
CA MET A 72 8.58 1.40 -5.96
C MET A 72 9.64 2.32 -5.36
N PHE A 73 9.89 2.23 -4.05
CA PHE A 73 11.00 2.94 -3.41
C PHE A 73 12.34 2.50 -4.03
N ARG A 74 12.60 1.18 -4.10
CA ARG A 74 13.81 0.63 -4.73
C ARG A 74 13.96 1.05 -6.19
N PHE A 75 12.87 1.03 -6.96
CA PHE A 75 12.84 1.49 -8.34
C PHE A 75 13.29 2.96 -8.45
N LYS A 76 12.71 3.84 -7.63
CA LYS A 76 13.07 5.27 -7.63
C LYS A 76 14.49 5.51 -7.17
N THR A 77 14.97 4.77 -6.17
CA THR A 77 16.35 4.87 -5.69
C THR A 77 17.35 4.40 -6.76
N ALA A 78 17.03 3.33 -7.49
CA ALA A 78 17.92 2.78 -8.52
C ALA A 78 17.97 3.63 -9.80
N PHE A 79 16.83 4.17 -10.26
CA PHE A 79 16.71 4.86 -11.55
C PHE A 79 16.45 6.37 -11.43
N GLY A 80 16.54 6.95 -10.24
CA GLY A 80 16.40 8.40 -10.01
C GLY A 80 14.97 8.94 -10.13
N GLY A 81 13.96 8.09 -10.33
CA GLY A 81 12.55 8.46 -10.34
C GLY A 81 12.13 9.40 -11.47
N LYS A 82 12.96 9.54 -12.51
CA LYS A 82 12.71 10.37 -13.70
C LYS A 82 12.96 9.54 -14.96
N VAL A 83 12.31 9.95 -16.05
CA VAL A 83 12.51 9.39 -17.40
C VAL A 83 13.25 10.41 -18.25
N SER A 84 14.18 9.95 -19.07
CA SER A 84 15.01 10.81 -19.93
C SER A 84 14.23 11.31 -21.15
N SER A 85 13.35 10.47 -21.70
CA SER A 85 12.63 10.83 -22.92
C SER A 85 11.54 11.87 -22.70
N ARG A 86 11.35 12.76 -23.68
CA ARG A 86 10.21 13.72 -23.71
C ARG A 86 8.98 13.17 -24.42
N LYS A 87 9.08 12.03 -25.10
CA LYS A 87 7.96 11.39 -25.82
C LYS A 87 7.34 10.28 -24.96
N MET A 88 6.02 10.32 -24.75
CA MET A 88 5.30 9.35 -23.90
C MET A 88 5.59 7.89 -24.26
N GLU A 89 5.55 7.53 -25.54
CA GLU A 89 5.83 6.16 -25.99
C GLU A 89 7.22 5.66 -25.57
N ARG A 90 8.22 6.55 -25.68
CA ARG A 90 9.60 6.25 -25.28
C ARG A 90 9.74 6.18 -23.76
N GLN A 91 9.01 7.01 -23.02
CA GLN A 91 8.96 6.93 -21.55
C GLN A 91 8.37 5.59 -21.08
N VAL A 92 7.32 5.10 -21.73
CA VAL A 92 6.73 3.78 -21.42
C VAL A 92 7.74 2.66 -21.66
N ASN A 93 8.48 2.70 -22.77
CA ASN A 93 9.50 1.71 -23.06
C ASN A 93 10.68 1.79 -22.09
N GLU A 94 11.13 2.99 -21.73
CA GLU A 94 12.17 3.23 -20.73
C GLU A 94 11.78 2.62 -19.38
N LEU A 95 10.56 2.90 -18.90
CA LEU A 95 10.04 2.35 -17.65
C LEU A 95 9.93 0.82 -17.68
N LYS A 96 9.49 0.23 -18.81
CA LYS A 96 9.44 -1.23 -18.98
C LYS A 96 10.83 -1.86 -18.84
N VAL A 97 11.84 -1.29 -19.50
CA VAL A 97 13.23 -1.76 -19.40
C VAL A 97 13.74 -1.63 -17.98
N GLN A 98 13.53 -0.49 -17.31
CA GLN A 98 13.91 -0.30 -15.91
C GLN A 98 13.25 -1.33 -14.98
N CYS A 99 11.97 -1.63 -15.18
CA CYS A 99 11.27 -2.67 -14.42
C CYS A 99 11.88 -4.06 -14.65
N LEU A 100 12.21 -4.42 -15.88
CA LEU A 100 12.87 -5.69 -16.21
C LEU A 100 14.25 -5.80 -15.55
N VAL A 101 15.05 -4.74 -15.62
CA VAL A 101 16.37 -4.68 -14.97
C VAL A 101 16.23 -4.84 -13.46
N LEU A 102 15.29 -4.13 -12.82
CA LEU A 102 15.07 -4.26 -11.39
C LEU A 102 14.67 -5.68 -10.98
N ASN A 103 13.77 -6.31 -11.74
CA ASN A 103 13.37 -7.69 -11.48
C ASN A 103 14.56 -8.64 -11.61
N HIS A 104 15.43 -8.45 -12.60
CA HIS A 104 16.63 -9.25 -12.77
C HIS A 104 17.62 -9.04 -11.61
N MET A 105 17.86 -7.80 -11.19
CA MET A 105 18.68 -7.50 -10.02
C MET A 105 18.15 -8.16 -8.76
N ILE A 106 16.83 -8.17 -8.56
CA ILE A 106 16.18 -8.84 -7.41
C ILE A 106 16.42 -10.34 -7.44
N GLN A 107 16.35 -10.97 -8.62
CA GLN A 107 16.57 -12.40 -8.77
C GLN A 107 18.02 -12.79 -8.49
N VAL A 108 18.98 -12.03 -9.01
CA VAL A 108 20.42 -12.31 -8.84
C VAL A 108 20.90 -11.99 -7.42
N ALA A 109 20.39 -10.92 -6.80
CA ALA A 109 20.82 -10.52 -5.46
C ALA A 109 20.12 -11.27 -4.32
N LYS A 110 19.23 -12.23 -4.62
CA LYS A 110 18.53 -13.00 -3.59
C LYS A 110 19.49 -14.07 -3.03
N PRO A 111 19.86 -14.03 -1.74
CA PRO A 111 20.68 -15.08 -1.15
C PRO A 111 19.89 -16.40 -1.08
N ASP A 112 20.57 -17.51 -1.31
CA ASP A 112 20.02 -18.84 -1.09
C ASP A 112 19.90 -19.09 0.42
N SER A 113 18.68 -19.06 0.92
CA SER A 113 18.36 -19.42 2.29
C SER A 113 18.22 -20.93 2.38
N TYR A 114 19.25 -21.59 2.91
CA TYR A 114 19.20 -23.00 3.29
C TYR A 114 18.57 -23.09 4.69
N ALA A 115 17.58 -23.97 4.85
CA ALA A 115 17.08 -24.32 6.17
C ALA A 115 18.15 -25.19 6.86
N CYS A 116 18.71 -24.68 7.95
CA CYS A 116 19.58 -25.46 8.83
C CYS A 116 18.76 -26.47 9.63
#